data_AF-A0ABD0R284-F1
#
_entry.id   AF-A0ABD0R284-F1
#
_cell.length_a   1.000
_cell.length_b   1.000
_cell.length_c   1.000
_cell.angle_alpha   90.00
_cell.angle_beta   90.00
_cell.angle_gamma   90.00
#
_symmetry.space_group_name_H-M   'P 1'
#
loop_
_entity.id
_entity.type
_entity.pdbx_description
1 polymer ?
#
loop_
_entity_poly.entity_id
_entity_poly.type
_entity_poly.pdbx_seq_one_letter_code
_entity_poly.pdbx_strand_id
1 'polypeptide(L)' 'RTHNVVVEAVNKHVDPRFVDLGSFRDQTIVRVSVSDVDEPPIFIPPTGTIMEVQEDARLGALVGIVTAKDPDMDNVPI' A
#
# COMPACT_ATOMS: atom_id res chain seq x y z
N ARG A 1 -7.99 -0.99 -0.27
CA ARG A 1 -8.03 -1.14 1.23
C ARG A 1 -8.92 -0.06 1.87
N THR A 2 -9.64 -0.33 2.96
CA THR A 2 -10.54 0.64 3.61
C THR A 2 -10.15 0.93 5.05
N HIS A 3 -10.15 2.20 5.45
CA HIS A 3 -9.82 2.68 6.78
C HIS A 3 -10.93 3.57 7.33
N ASN A 4 -11.23 3.41 8.62
CA ASN A 4 -12.19 4.26 9.32
C ASN A 4 -11.43 5.14 10.32
N VAL A 5 -11.65 6.45 10.25
CA VAL A 5 -11.05 7.42 11.15
C VAL A 5 -12.19 8.14 11.89
N VAL A 6 -12.11 8.17 13.22
CA VAL A 6 -13.02 8.97 14.03
C VAL A 6 -12.47 10.39 14.09
N VAL A 7 -13.26 11.36 13.67
CA VAL A 7 -12.90 12.79 13.73
C VAL A 7 -13.83 13.50 14.71
N GLU A 8 -13.26 14.45 15.45
CA GLU A 8 -13.96 15.24 16.45
C GLU A 8 -13.84 16.72 16.09
N ALA A 9 -14.99 17.39 15.96
CA ALA A 9 -15.08 18.82 15.77
C ALA A 9 -15.43 19.46 17.12
N VAL A 10 -14.63 20.43 17.57
CA VAL A 10 -14.84 21.17 18.82
C VAL A 10 -14.89 22.66 18.51
N ASN A 11 -15.92 23.36 18.99
CA ASN A 11 -15.92 24.82 18.93
C ASN A 11 -14.94 25.38 19.97
N LYS A 12 -13.85 26.02 19.52
CA LYS A 12 -12.84 26.63 20.40
C LYS A 12 -13.24 28.03 20.91
N HIS A 13 -14.32 28.59 20.39
CA HIS A 13 -14.82 29.93 20.72
C HIS A 13 -16.27 29.84 21.20
N VAL A 14 -16.47 29.17 22.34
CA VAL A 14 -17.78 29.12 23.01
C VAL A 14 -18.01 30.45 23.71
N ASP A 15 -19.08 31.14 23.37
CA ASP A 15 -19.49 32.34 24.09
C ASP A 15 -19.98 31.94 25.50
N PRO A 16 -19.49 32.59 26.58
CA PRO A 16 -19.87 32.32 27.96
C PRO A 16 -21.38 32.18 28.21
N ARG A 17 -22.21 32.89 27.42
CA ARG A 17 -23.67 32.86 27.53
C ARG A 17 -24.29 31.53 27.12
N PHE A 18 -23.54 30.68 26.41
CA PHE A 18 -24.04 29.42 25.86
C PHE A 18 -23.33 28.19 26.43
N VAL A 19 -22.34 28.35 27.33
CA VAL A 19 -21.53 27.25 27.89
C VAL A 19 -22.39 26.16 28.56
N ASP A 20 -23.54 26.56 29.13
CA ASP A 20 -24.45 25.65 29.83
C ASP A 20 -25.40 24.87 28.90
N LEU A 21 -25.44 25.17 27.60
CA LEU A 21 -26.35 24.51 26.65
C LEU A 21 -25.85 23.15 26.13
N GLY A 22 -24.66 22.72 26.51
CA GLY A 22 -24.21 21.35 26.31
C GLY A 22 -22.83 21.19 25.68
N SER A 23 -22.56 19.98 25.21
CA SER A 23 -21.28 19.61 24.60
C SER A 23 -21.16 20.21 23.20
N PHE A 24 -20.33 21.23 23.02
CA PHE A 24 -19.99 21.86 21.72
C PHE A 24 -19.02 21.03 20.90
N ARG A 25 -19.33 19.74 20.76
CA ARG A 25 -18.41 18.74 20.26
C ARG A 25 -19.18 17.64 19.56
N ASP A 26 -18.85 17.48 18.29
CA ASP A 26 -19.46 16.50 17.42
C ASP A 26 -18.39 15.50 16.98
N GLN A 27 -18.75 14.21 16.97
CA GLN A 27 -17.89 13.16 16.45
C GLN A 27 -18.54 12.55 15.21
N THR A 28 -17.73 12.27 14.19
CA THR A 28 -18.18 11.54 13.00
C THR A 28 -17.10 10.58 12.50
N ILE A 29 -17.49 9.63 11.66
CA ILE A 29 -16.61 8.62 11.10
C ILE A 29 -16.35 8.97 9.64
N VAL A 30 -15.08 9.15 9.30
CA VAL A 30 -14.62 9.31 7.92
C VAL A 30 -14.11 7.97 7.42
N ARG A 31 -14.69 7.50 6.31
CA ARG A 31 -14.27 6.27 5.63
C ARG A 31 -13.34 6.64 4.47
N VAL A 32 -12.11 6.15 4.51
CA VAL A 32 -11.09 6.33 3.50
C VAL A 32 -10.90 5.02 2.74
N SER A 33 -11.04 5.06 1.42
CA SER A 33 -10.79 3.91 0.54
C SER A 33 -9.55 4.17 -0.32
N VAL A 34 -8.60 3.26 -0.27
CA VAL A 34 -7.44 3.20 -1.17
C VAL A 34 -7.81 2.34 -2.37
N SER A 35 -7.79 2.95 -3.56
CA SER A 35 -7.88 2.28 -4.85
C SER A 35 -6.51 1.73 -5.25
N ASP A 36 -6.51 0.52 -5.79
CA ASP A 36 -5.33 -0.08 -6.42
C ASP A 36 -5.06 0.61 -7.76
N VAL A 37 -3.79 0.75 -8.13
CA VAL A 37 -3.35 1.25 -9.44
C VAL A 37 -2.37 0.23 -10.00
N ASP A 38 -2.46 -0.03 -11.31
CA ASP A 38 -1.60 -0.98 -12.03
C ASP A 38 -0.12 -0.64 -11.86
N GLU A 39 0.63 -1.55 -11.23
CA GLU A 39 2.05 -1.42 -10.92
C GLU A 39 2.87 -2.47 -11.68
N PRO A 40 4.01 -2.10 -12.30
CA PRO A 40 4.74 -3.04 -13.15
C PRO A 40 5.39 -4.20 -12.35
N PRO A 41 5.50 -5.40 -12.94
CA PRO A 41 6.14 -6.55 -12.30
C PRO A 41 7.60 -6.29 -11.93
N ILE A 42 8.01 -6.76 -10.76
CA ILE A 42 9.38 -6.66 -10.25
C ILE A 42 10.09 -8.00 -10.46
N PHE A 43 11.22 -7.97 -11.17
CA PHE A 43 12.05 -9.16 -11.40
C PHE A 43 13.01 -9.41 -10.25
N ILE A 44 13.13 -10.68 -9.87
CA ILE A 44 13.97 -11.18 -8.79
C ILE A 44 14.77 -12.38 -9.33
N PRO A 45 16.11 -12.33 -9.30
CA PRO A 45 16.93 -11.25 -8.79
C PRO A 45 16.92 -10.00 -9.71
N PRO A 46 17.28 -8.80 -9.20
CA PRO A 46 17.15 -7.54 -9.93
C PRO A 46 17.97 -7.50 -11.22
N THR A 47 17.57 -6.60 -12.13
CA THR A 47 18.30 -6.35 -13.37
C THR A 47 19.75 -5.99 -13.09
N GLY A 48 20.69 -6.68 -13.75
CA GLY A 48 22.13 -6.52 -13.50
C GLY A 48 22.73 -7.50 -12.50
N THR A 49 21.94 -8.45 -11.99
CA THR A 49 22.49 -9.59 -11.23
C THR A 49 23.35 -10.46 -12.14
N ILE A 50 24.59 -10.72 -11.73
CA ILE A 50 25.51 -11.59 -12.45
C ILE A 50 25.11 -13.04 -12.16
N MET A 51 24.93 -13.82 -13.23
CA MET A 51 24.76 -15.26 -13.15
C MET A 51 25.95 -15.94 -13.82
N GLU A 52 26.51 -16.95 -13.17
CA GLU A 52 27.72 -17.65 -13.61
C GLU A 52 27.45 -19.13 -13.80
N VAL A 53 28.16 -19.74 -14.75
CA VAL A 53 28.10 -21.18 -15.04
C VAL A 53 29.50 -21.66 -15.40
N GLN A 54 29.84 -22.90 -15.05
CA GLN A 54 31.14 -23.49 -15.35
C GLN A 54 31.33 -23.71 -16.86
N GLU A 55 32.57 -23.64 -17.34
CA GLU A 55 32.89 -23.80 -18.76
C GLU A 55 32.63 -25.22 -19.30
N ASP A 56 32.70 -26.22 -18.43
CA ASP A 56 32.45 -27.63 -18.74
C ASP A 56 30.97 -28.03 -18.53
N ALA A 57 30.10 -27.03 -18.32
CA ALA A 57 28.68 -27.26 -18.12
C ALA A 57 28.06 -27.96 -19.34
N ARG A 58 27.26 -28.99 -19.05
CA ARG A 58 26.54 -29.74 -20.07
C ARG A 58 25.53 -28.87 -20.80
N LEU A 59 25.26 -29.21 -22.05
CA LEU A 59 24.22 -28.55 -22.84
C LEU A 59 22.87 -28.62 -22.10
N GLY A 60 22.23 -27.46 -21.92
CA GLY A 60 20.99 -27.32 -21.16
C GLY A 60 21.17 -27.18 -19.65
N ALA A 61 22.39 -26.95 -19.15
CA ALA A 61 22.61 -26.65 -17.74
C ALA A 61 21.84 -25.40 -17.30
N LEU A 62 21.16 -25.50 -16.15
CA LEU A 62 20.46 -24.38 -15.54
C LEU A 62 21.48 -23.38 -14.98
N VAL A 63 21.50 -22.18 -15.54
CA VAL A 63 22.37 -21.07 -15.10
C VAL A 63 21.76 -20.33 -13.90
N GLY A 64 20.43 -20.23 -13.87
CA GLY A 64 19.70 -19.64 -12.76
C GLY A 64 18.23 -19.45 -13.08
N ILE A 65 17.49 -18.98 -12.09
CA ILE A 65 16.04 -18.76 -12.17
C ILE A 65 15.78 -17.29 -11.94
N VAL A 66 14.94 -16.70 -12.77
CA VAL A 66 14.41 -15.35 -12.58
C VAL A 66 12.90 -15.46 -12.43
N THR A 67 12.37 -14.77 -11.41
CA THR A 67 10.95 -14.74 -11.11
C THR A 67 10.47 -13.29 -11.20
N ALA A 68 9.32 -13.06 -11.82
CA ALA A 68 8.63 -11.78 -11.75
C ALA A 68 7.52 -11.85 -10.71
N LYS A 69 7.43 -10.85 -9.84
CA LYS A 69 6.33 -10.70 -8.89
C LYS A 69 5.67 -9.35 -9.06
N ASP A 70 4.37 -9.38 -9.24
CA ASP A 70 3.52 -8.20 -9.28
C ASP A 70 3.07 -7.80 -7.85
N PRO A 71 3.18 -6.51 -7.45
CA PRO A 71 2.74 -6.05 -6.14
C PRO A 71 1.24 -5.72 -6.04
N ASP A 72 0.47 -5.81 -7.12
CA ASP A 72 -0.96 -5.48 -7.14
C ASP A 72 -1.76 -6.27 -6.09
N MET A 73 -2.76 -5.61 -5.49
CA MET A 73 -3.57 -6.21 -4.41
C MET A 73 -4.44 -7.35 -4.93
N ASP A 74 -4.98 -7.19 -6.13
CA ASP A 74 -5.62 -8.25 -6.88
C ASP A 74 -4.58 -8.74 -7.89
N ASN A 75 -4.36 -10.05 -7.97
CA ASN A 75 -3.36 -10.65 -8.84
C ASN A 75 -3.81 -10.56 -10.31
N VAL A 76 -3.88 -9.34 -10.86
CA VAL A 76 -4.32 -9.02 -12.21
C VAL A 76 -3.17 -9.38 -13.15
N PRO A 77 -3.30 -10.43 -13.96
CA PRO A 77 -2.31 -10.67 -15.00
C PRO A 77 -2.54 -9.65 -16.12
N ILE A 78 -1.43 -9.07 -16.60
CA ILE A 78 -1.35 -8.27 -17.83
C ILE A 78 -2.12 -8.87 -19.02
#